data_AF-A0A9D6QY70-F1
#
_entry.id   AF-A0A9D6QY70-F1
#
_cell.length_a   1.000
_cell.length_b   1.000
_cell.length_c   1.000
_cell.angle_alpha   90.00
_cell.angle_beta   90.00
_cell.angle_gamma   90.00
#
_symmetry.space_group_name_H-M   'P 1'
#
loop_
_entity.id
_entity.type
_entity.pdbx_description
1 polymer ?
#
loop_
_entity_poly.entity_id
_entity_poly.type
_entity_poly.pdbx_seq_one_letter_code
_entity_poly.pdbx_strand_id
1 'polypeptide(L)'
;MDADDAVLVVLMNNARDLKIAREEHWYRIPLKHAPAQFSRAKYLAFYLTSAFRADKWSIRDYAPVLGHELARRRDLFPTDRDHPRADDAYYKIQIGKLIALPRAITSRVGRRVLFIWTTGAKFSSATELNDLFSDDGDALWNALKEQGIRAERQIAVRDGRARYRVDFWIPCARGDIALNLSNTTELPKGKKWRALKLDPREIGLKSKAWTRKIQKMIRELGGEKYSDRKIA
;
A
#
# COMPACT_ATOMS: atom_id res chain seq x y z
N MET A 1 0.05 -4.05 -21.02
CA MET A 1 -0.66 -3.31 -19.95
C MET A 1 -0.87 -1.92 -20.47
N ASP A 2 -2.13 -1.53 -20.59
CA ASP A 2 -2.54 -0.22 -21.09
C ASP A 2 -2.66 0.77 -19.93
N ALA A 3 -2.70 2.06 -20.24
CA ALA A 3 -2.71 3.14 -19.25
C ALA A 3 -3.87 3.03 -18.24
N ASP A 4 -5.04 2.65 -18.72
CA ASP A 4 -6.28 2.58 -17.94
C ASP A 4 -6.55 1.18 -17.36
N ASP A 5 -5.64 0.22 -17.56
CA ASP A 5 -5.79 -1.10 -16.97
C ASP A 5 -5.80 -1.03 -15.45
N ALA A 6 -6.79 -1.67 -14.83
CA ALA A 6 -6.88 -1.72 -13.39
C ALA A 6 -5.88 -2.76 -12.84
N VAL A 7 -4.94 -2.29 -12.03
CA VAL A 7 -3.93 -3.12 -11.37
C VAL A 7 -4.24 -3.18 -9.88
N LEU A 8 -4.31 -4.40 -9.35
CA LEU A 8 -4.51 -4.64 -7.92
C LEU A 8 -3.21 -5.14 -7.29
N VAL A 9 -2.63 -4.35 -6.42
CA VAL A 9 -1.51 -4.78 -5.58
C VAL A 9 -2.04 -5.68 -4.48
N VAL A 10 -1.47 -6.87 -4.33
CA VAL A 10 -1.85 -7.88 -3.33
C VAL A 10 -0.67 -8.26 -2.44
N LEU A 11 -0.96 -8.65 -1.21
CA LEU A 11 0.04 -9.04 -0.22
C LEU A 11 0.61 -10.45 -0.47
N MET A 12 1.89 -10.55 -0.78
CA MET A 12 2.61 -11.83 -0.82
C MET A 12 3.42 -12.00 0.47
N ASN A 13 2.98 -12.89 1.37
CA ASN A 13 3.55 -12.99 2.73
C ASN A 13 4.29 -14.29 3.04
N ASN A 14 4.39 -15.23 2.10
CA ASN A 14 5.12 -16.48 2.30
C ASN A 14 5.60 -17.06 0.96
N ALA A 15 6.69 -17.83 1.01
CA ALA A 15 7.32 -18.39 -0.19
C ALA A 15 6.46 -19.45 -0.90
N ARG A 16 5.62 -20.20 -0.15
CA ARG A 16 4.73 -21.21 -0.72
C ARG A 16 3.74 -20.59 -1.71
N ASP A 17 3.12 -19.47 -1.34
CA ASP A 17 2.16 -18.77 -2.20
C ASP A 17 2.84 -18.15 -3.43
N LEU A 18 4.08 -17.68 -3.31
CA LEU A 18 4.82 -17.20 -4.47
C LEU A 18 5.18 -18.34 -5.44
N LYS A 19 5.55 -19.51 -4.89
CA LYS A 19 5.81 -20.71 -5.69
C LYS A 19 4.56 -21.14 -6.45
N ILE A 20 3.41 -21.19 -5.77
CA ILE A 20 2.10 -21.47 -6.38
C ILE A 20 1.79 -20.46 -7.50
N ALA A 21 1.93 -19.16 -7.25
CA ALA A 21 1.70 -18.16 -8.28
C ALA A 21 2.60 -18.33 -9.52
N ARG A 22 3.85 -18.76 -9.31
CA ARG A 22 4.85 -18.96 -10.36
C ARG A 22 4.64 -20.26 -11.16
N GLU A 23 4.34 -21.36 -10.48
CA GLU A 23 4.33 -22.72 -11.07
C GLU A 23 2.91 -23.19 -11.39
N GLU A 24 1.92 -22.85 -10.55
CA GLU A 24 0.54 -23.29 -10.70
C GLU A 24 -0.39 -22.21 -11.25
N HIS A 25 0.13 -20.99 -11.45
CA HIS A 25 -0.60 -19.90 -12.13
C HIS A 25 -1.90 -19.48 -11.44
N TRP A 26 -1.92 -19.46 -10.11
CA TRP A 26 -3.03 -18.89 -9.35
C TRP A 26 -2.60 -18.17 -8.06
N TYR A 27 -3.45 -17.26 -7.58
CA TYR A 27 -3.30 -16.58 -6.29
C TYR A 27 -4.64 -16.64 -5.53
N ARG A 28 -4.64 -16.54 -4.20
CA ARG A 28 -5.89 -16.54 -3.42
C ARG A 28 -6.15 -15.27 -2.64
N ILE A 29 -7.40 -14.87 -2.58
CA ILE A 29 -7.90 -13.78 -1.75
C ILE A 29 -8.96 -14.36 -0.80
N PRO A 30 -8.79 -14.25 0.54
CA PRO A 30 -9.84 -14.67 1.48
C PRO A 30 -11.14 -13.90 1.21
N LEU A 31 -12.28 -14.59 1.10
CA LEU A 31 -13.57 -13.98 0.75
C LEU A 31 -13.91 -12.81 1.68
N LYS A 32 -13.75 -13.01 3.00
CA LYS A 32 -14.00 -12.00 4.05
C LYS A 32 -13.12 -10.74 3.98
N HIS A 33 -12.07 -10.75 3.16
CA HIS A 33 -11.14 -9.64 3.01
C HIS A 33 -11.07 -9.12 1.56
N ALA A 34 -11.79 -9.73 0.63
CA ALA A 34 -11.73 -9.36 -0.77
C ALA A 34 -12.25 -7.93 -0.98
N PRO A 35 -11.55 -7.08 -1.75
CA PRO A 35 -12.09 -5.80 -2.19
C PRO A 35 -13.39 -6.02 -2.98
N ALA A 36 -14.40 -5.18 -2.76
CA ALA A 36 -15.72 -5.34 -3.39
C ALA A 36 -15.68 -5.47 -4.94
N GLN A 37 -14.67 -4.87 -5.58
CA GLN A 37 -14.52 -4.86 -7.04
C GLN A 37 -13.26 -5.60 -7.51
N PHE A 38 -12.73 -6.56 -6.74
CA PHE A 38 -11.48 -7.27 -7.08
C PHE A 38 -11.50 -7.88 -8.49
N SER A 39 -12.67 -8.33 -8.97
CA SER A 39 -12.86 -8.94 -10.29
C SER A 39 -12.58 -7.98 -11.46
N ARG A 40 -12.54 -6.67 -11.23
CA ARG A 40 -12.15 -5.67 -12.24
C ARG A 40 -10.64 -5.64 -12.49
N ALA A 41 -9.83 -6.29 -11.64
CA ALA A 41 -8.39 -6.29 -11.79
C ALA A 41 -8.00 -7.05 -13.05
N LYS A 42 -7.32 -6.35 -13.97
CA LYS A 42 -6.71 -6.97 -15.15
C LYS A 42 -5.34 -7.55 -14.84
N TYR A 43 -4.68 -7.04 -13.79
CA TYR A 43 -3.39 -7.53 -13.31
C TYR A 43 -3.36 -7.59 -11.79
N LEU A 44 -2.64 -8.58 -11.26
CA LEU A 44 -2.19 -8.61 -9.88
C LEU A 44 -0.71 -8.25 -9.80
N ALA A 45 -0.34 -7.42 -8.84
CA ALA A 45 1.04 -7.10 -8.52
C ALA A 45 1.38 -7.56 -7.10
N PHE A 46 2.50 -8.25 -6.90
CA PHE A 46 2.78 -8.96 -5.65
C PHE A 46 3.71 -8.17 -4.74
N TYR A 47 3.15 -7.57 -3.68
CA TYR A 47 3.93 -6.87 -2.66
C TYR A 47 4.50 -7.87 -1.64
N LEU A 48 5.82 -8.04 -1.67
CA LEU A 48 6.57 -8.98 -0.84
C LEU A 48 6.75 -8.44 0.59
N THR A 49 6.40 -9.24 1.60
CA THR A 49 6.62 -8.84 3.01
C THR A 49 8.05 -9.12 3.51
N SER A 50 8.30 -8.88 4.80
CA SER A 50 9.55 -9.25 5.49
C SER A 50 9.94 -10.72 5.35
N ALA A 51 9.00 -11.62 5.01
CA ALA A 51 9.29 -13.02 4.71
C ALA A 51 10.29 -13.22 3.57
N PHE A 52 10.45 -12.23 2.68
CA PHE A 52 11.30 -12.29 1.50
C PHE A 52 12.68 -11.63 1.66
N ARG A 53 13.11 -11.34 2.90
CA ARG A 53 14.48 -10.91 3.24
C ARG A 53 15.00 -9.75 2.37
N ALA A 54 15.93 -10.01 1.44
CA ALA A 54 16.51 -9.01 0.55
C ALA A 54 15.49 -8.37 -0.39
N ASP A 55 14.39 -9.09 -0.66
CA ASP A 55 13.31 -8.65 -1.54
C ASP A 55 12.12 -8.08 -0.78
N LYS A 56 12.22 -7.97 0.54
CA LYS A 56 11.12 -7.46 1.37
C LYS A 56 10.72 -6.05 0.98
N TRP A 57 9.45 -5.76 1.23
CA TRP A 57 8.83 -4.45 1.07
C TRP A 57 8.95 -3.92 -0.35
N SER A 58 8.77 -4.80 -1.33
CA SER A 58 8.85 -4.45 -2.74
C SER A 58 7.83 -5.20 -3.58
N ILE A 59 7.49 -4.63 -4.72
CA ILE A 59 6.82 -5.32 -5.81
C ILE A 59 7.89 -5.58 -6.86
N ARG A 60 8.04 -6.85 -7.25
CA ARG A 60 9.01 -7.28 -8.25
C ARG A 60 8.35 -7.95 -9.44
N ASP A 61 7.25 -8.65 -9.19
CA ASP A 61 6.53 -9.40 -10.19
C ASP A 61 5.06 -8.98 -10.22
N TYR A 62 4.46 -9.09 -11.40
CA TYR A 62 3.03 -8.94 -11.62
C TYR A 62 2.55 -9.99 -12.64
N ALA A 63 1.25 -10.22 -12.74
CA ALA A 63 0.69 -11.17 -13.69
C ALA A 63 -0.69 -10.73 -14.19
N PRO A 64 -1.05 -11.02 -15.45
CA PRO A 64 -2.41 -10.78 -15.94
C PRO A 64 -3.39 -11.70 -15.23
N VAL A 65 -4.58 -11.21 -14.92
CA VAL A 65 -5.69 -12.01 -14.39
C VAL A 65 -6.40 -12.70 -15.55
N LEU A 66 -6.58 -14.01 -15.45
CA LEU A 66 -7.22 -14.84 -16.47
C LEU A 66 -8.64 -15.24 -16.07
N GLY A 67 -8.95 -15.24 -14.78
CA GLY A 67 -10.26 -15.62 -14.24
C GLY A 67 -10.27 -15.64 -12.73
N HIS A 68 -11.42 -15.95 -12.15
CA HIS A 68 -11.52 -16.29 -10.74
C HIS A 68 -12.65 -17.28 -10.49
N GLU A 69 -12.48 -18.10 -9.44
CA GLU A 69 -13.49 -19.03 -8.94
C GLU A 69 -13.56 -18.98 -7.41
N LEU A 70 -14.68 -19.39 -6.83
CA LEU A 70 -14.81 -19.55 -5.38
C LEU A 70 -14.38 -20.97 -4.99
N ALA A 71 -13.51 -21.09 -3.99
CA ALA A 71 -13.01 -22.38 -3.50
C ALA A 71 -12.86 -22.36 -1.97
N ARG A 72 -12.87 -23.54 -1.34
CA ARG A 72 -12.50 -23.65 0.08
C ARG A 72 -11.00 -23.84 0.22
N ARG A 73 -10.44 -23.48 1.37
CA ARG A 73 -9.00 -23.68 1.65
C ARG A 73 -8.56 -25.13 1.43
N ARG A 74 -9.36 -26.11 1.87
CA ARG A 74 -9.05 -27.54 1.72
C ARG A 74 -8.93 -27.99 0.27
N ASP A 75 -9.62 -27.31 -0.66
CA ASP A 75 -9.58 -27.61 -2.09
C ASP A 75 -8.34 -26.97 -2.74
N LEU A 76 -7.96 -25.77 -2.26
CA LEU A 76 -6.73 -25.08 -2.67
C LEU A 76 -5.46 -25.75 -2.15
N PHE A 77 -5.57 -26.49 -1.04
CA PHE A 77 -4.45 -27.14 -0.39
C PHE A 77 -4.78 -28.57 0.03
N PRO A 78 -4.80 -29.51 -0.93
CA PRO A 78 -5.18 -30.90 -0.66
C PRO A 78 -4.26 -31.62 0.34
N THR A 79 -3.03 -31.15 0.54
CA THR A 79 -2.07 -31.70 1.51
C THR A 79 -2.17 -31.08 2.91
N ASP A 80 -3.08 -30.11 3.12
CA ASP A 80 -3.24 -29.34 4.38
C ASP A 80 -4.75 -29.26 4.74
N ARG A 81 -5.43 -30.42 4.73
CA ARG A 81 -6.90 -30.49 4.87
C ARG A 81 -7.38 -30.23 6.29
N ASP A 82 -6.58 -30.54 7.30
CA ASP A 82 -6.93 -30.39 8.73
C ASP A 82 -6.60 -29.00 9.29
N HIS A 83 -6.28 -28.04 8.42
CA HIS A 83 -6.01 -26.67 8.85
C HIS A 83 -7.23 -26.07 9.59
N PRO A 84 -7.07 -25.26 10.65
CA PRO A 84 -8.19 -24.61 11.38
C PRO A 84 -9.11 -23.70 10.55
N ARG A 85 -8.79 -23.52 9.26
CA ARG A 85 -9.51 -22.68 8.29
C ARG A 85 -9.83 -23.46 7.03
N ALA A 86 -9.89 -24.78 7.11
CA ALA A 86 -10.10 -25.68 5.98
C ALA A 86 -11.38 -25.34 5.19
N ASP A 87 -12.42 -24.90 5.90
CA ASP A 87 -13.72 -24.51 5.32
C ASP A 87 -13.85 -23.01 5.01
N ASP A 88 -12.83 -22.18 5.32
CA ASP A 88 -12.86 -20.76 4.94
C ASP A 88 -12.92 -20.65 3.40
N ALA A 89 -13.79 -19.76 2.91
CA ALA A 89 -13.93 -19.47 1.49
C ALA A 89 -12.87 -18.47 0.99
N TYR A 90 -12.37 -18.72 -0.21
CA TYR A 90 -11.38 -17.91 -0.91
C TYR A 90 -11.81 -17.74 -2.37
N TYR A 91 -11.49 -16.58 -2.94
CA TYR A 91 -11.38 -16.46 -4.39
C TYR A 91 -10.02 -17.02 -4.82
N LYS A 92 -10.03 -18.03 -5.69
CA LYS A 92 -8.85 -18.45 -6.45
C LYS A 92 -8.83 -17.65 -7.74
N ILE A 93 -7.85 -16.78 -7.87
CA ILE A 93 -7.61 -15.95 -9.04
C ILE A 93 -6.64 -16.69 -9.95
N GLN A 94 -7.10 -17.11 -11.13
CA GLN A 94 -6.19 -17.64 -12.16
C GLN A 94 -5.41 -16.47 -12.74
N ILE A 95 -4.09 -16.64 -12.86
CA ILE A 95 -3.17 -15.62 -13.36
C ILE A 95 -2.30 -16.18 -14.48
N GLY A 96 -1.75 -15.32 -15.32
CA GLY A 96 -0.75 -15.73 -16.30
C GLY A 96 0.62 -16.02 -15.68
N LYS A 97 1.62 -16.14 -16.54
CA LYS A 97 3.02 -16.18 -16.11
C LYS A 97 3.37 -14.90 -15.35
N LEU A 98 4.18 -15.04 -14.30
CA LEU A 98 4.76 -13.89 -13.61
C LEU A 98 5.67 -13.12 -14.56
N ILE A 99 5.50 -11.82 -14.62
CA ILE A 99 6.28 -10.88 -15.39
C ILE A 99 7.10 -10.05 -14.40
N ALA A 100 8.42 -10.09 -14.54
CA ALA A 100 9.32 -9.30 -13.73
C ALA A 100 9.28 -7.83 -14.15
N LEU A 101 9.24 -6.94 -13.17
CA LEU A 101 9.43 -5.51 -13.38
C LEU A 101 10.89 -5.22 -13.72
N PRO A 102 11.18 -4.33 -14.69
CA PRO A 102 12.55 -3.87 -14.95
C PRO A 102 13.21 -3.26 -13.72
N ARG A 103 12.41 -2.63 -12.85
CA ARG A 103 12.83 -2.08 -11.56
C ARG A 103 11.77 -2.37 -10.51
N ALA A 104 12.20 -2.84 -9.34
CA ALA A 104 11.29 -3.09 -8.23
C ALA A 104 10.67 -1.79 -7.71
N ILE A 105 9.36 -1.82 -7.42
CA ILE A 105 8.66 -0.73 -6.74
C ILE A 105 8.80 -0.97 -5.23
N THR A 106 9.59 -0.15 -4.56
CA THR A 106 9.95 -0.39 -3.15
C THR A 106 9.13 0.47 -2.18
N SER A 107 8.88 -0.05 -0.98
CA SER A 107 8.41 0.74 0.15
C SER A 107 9.58 1.02 1.09
N ARG A 108 9.74 2.28 1.50
CA ARG A 108 10.78 2.69 2.47
C ARG A 108 10.51 2.14 3.87
N VAL A 109 9.25 1.83 4.13
CA VAL A 109 8.78 1.40 5.45
C VAL A 109 8.02 0.10 5.34
N GLY A 110 8.29 -0.81 6.27
CA GLY A 110 7.53 -2.05 6.38
C GLY A 110 6.09 -1.76 6.80
N ARG A 111 5.16 -1.96 5.87
CA ARG A 111 3.71 -1.90 6.13
C ARG A 111 3.01 -3.10 5.52
N ARG A 112 1.97 -3.60 6.19
CA ARG A 112 1.07 -4.63 5.64
C ARG A 112 0.00 -3.94 4.83
N VAL A 113 0.28 -3.78 3.54
CA VAL A 113 -0.72 -3.37 2.56
C VAL A 113 -1.51 -4.61 2.15
N LEU A 114 -2.81 -4.63 2.39
CA LEU A 114 -3.65 -5.74 1.93
C LEU A 114 -3.96 -5.60 0.43
N PHE A 115 -4.45 -4.41 0.04
CA PHE A 115 -4.87 -4.11 -1.33
C PHE A 115 -4.58 -2.64 -1.67
N ILE A 116 -3.97 -2.37 -2.83
CA ILE A 116 -3.91 -1.03 -3.44
C ILE A 116 -4.46 -1.15 -4.85
N TRP A 117 -5.49 -0.36 -5.15
CA TRP A 117 -5.92 -0.12 -6.51
C TRP A 117 -5.08 0.97 -7.15
N THR A 118 -4.60 0.69 -8.36
CA THR A 118 -3.85 1.64 -9.17
C THR A 118 -4.19 1.46 -10.66
N THR A 119 -3.72 2.38 -11.49
CA THR A 119 -3.86 2.31 -12.96
C THR A 119 -2.59 1.77 -13.60
N GLY A 120 -2.68 1.24 -14.81
CA GLY A 120 -1.51 0.77 -15.56
C GLY A 120 -0.48 1.88 -15.80
N ALA A 121 -0.93 3.12 -16.02
CA ALA A 121 -0.06 4.29 -16.14
C ALA A 121 0.75 4.55 -14.86
N LYS A 122 0.09 4.56 -13.69
CA LYS A 122 0.78 4.73 -12.40
C LYS A 122 1.69 3.55 -12.08
N PHE A 123 1.22 2.33 -12.27
CA PHE A 123 2.01 1.13 -12.00
C PHE A 123 3.30 1.10 -12.83
N SER A 124 3.21 1.44 -14.12
CA SER A 124 4.35 1.42 -15.04
C SER A 124 5.40 2.50 -14.76
N SER A 125 4.98 3.63 -14.18
CA SER A 125 5.85 4.77 -13.86
C SER A 125 6.30 4.81 -12.39
N ALA A 126 5.73 3.97 -11.54
CA ALA A 126 5.99 3.98 -10.10
C ALA A 126 7.44 3.62 -9.79
N THR A 127 8.01 4.40 -8.87
CA THR A 127 9.37 4.19 -8.35
C THR A 127 9.34 3.73 -6.89
N GLU A 128 8.26 4.07 -6.18
CA GLU A 128 8.01 3.66 -4.81
C GLU A 128 6.54 3.33 -4.58
N LEU A 129 6.24 2.57 -3.52
CA LEU A 129 4.88 2.11 -3.21
C LEU A 129 3.88 3.26 -3.07
N ASN A 130 4.33 4.42 -2.59
CA ASN A 130 3.49 5.62 -2.42
C ASN A 130 3.00 6.21 -3.76
N ASP A 131 3.66 5.89 -4.88
CA ASP A 131 3.23 6.31 -6.22
C ASP A 131 1.96 5.57 -6.68
N LEU A 132 1.64 4.43 -6.07
CA LEU A 132 0.57 3.55 -6.54
C LEU A 132 -0.82 3.94 -6.05
N PHE A 133 -0.94 4.72 -4.98
CA PHE A 133 -2.25 5.09 -4.46
C PHE A 133 -2.99 6.00 -5.45
N SER A 134 -4.25 5.67 -5.74
CA SER A 134 -5.17 6.47 -6.54
C SER A 134 -6.29 6.98 -5.65
N ASP A 135 -6.01 8.08 -4.96
CA ASP A 135 -6.92 8.79 -4.06
C ASP A 135 -6.81 10.31 -4.26
N ASP A 136 -7.62 11.08 -3.53
CA ASP A 136 -7.66 12.54 -3.60
C ASP A 136 -6.34 13.23 -3.17
N GLY A 137 -5.35 12.45 -2.71
CA GLY A 137 -4.04 12.93 -2.26
C GLY A 137 -3.00 13.07 -3.36
N ASP A 138 -3.27 12.66 -4.60
CA ASP A 138 -2.25 12.66 -5.66
C ASP A 138 -1.60 14.01 -5.90
N ALA A 139 -2.39 15.09 -5.91
CA ALA A 139 -1.87 16.44 -6.12
C ALA A 139 -0.92 16.87 -4.98
N LEU A 140 -1.22 16.48 -3.73
CA LEU A 140 -0.34 16.73 -2.60
C LEU A 140 0.90 15.83 -2.65
N TRP A 141 0.73 14.54 -2.99
CA TRP A 141 1.83 13.60 -3.12
C TRP A 141 2.87 14.08 -4.13
N ASN A 142 2.43 14.46 -5.34
CA ASN A 142 3.31 14.96 -6.38
C ASN A 142 4.04 16.24 -5.92
N ALA A 143 3.32 17.18 -5.32
CA ALA A 143 3.92 18.42 -4.82
C ALA A 143 4.93 18.18 -3.67
N LEU A 144 4.67 17.23 -2.77
CA LEU A 144 5.62 16.83 -1.73
C LEU A 144 6.88 16.20 -2.35
N LYS A 145 6.68 15.28 -3.30
CA LYS A 145 7.75 14.54 -3.99
C LYS A 145 8.65 15.48 -4.81
N GLU A 146 8.07 16.44 -5.53
CA GLU A 146 8.78 17.50 -6.26
C GLU A 146 9.66 18.36 -5.34
N GLN A 147 9.21 18.58 -4.10
CA GLN A 147 9.95 19.33 -3.09
C GLN A 147 10.96 18.46 -2.31
N GLY A 148 11.12 17.18 -2.69
CA GLY A 148 12.01 16.24 -2.02
C GLY A 148 11.53 15.80 -0.63
N ILE A 149 10.28 16.12 -0.25
CA ILE A 149 9.71 15.75 1.05
C ILE A 149 9.31 14.28 0.99
N ARG A 150 9.88 13.50 1.88
CA ARG A 150 9.61 12.09 2.06
C ARG A 150 8.38 11.98 2.98
N ALA A 151 7.29 11.49 2.41
CA ALA A 151 6.06 11.18 3.11
C ALA A 151 5.63 9.74 2.85
N GLU A 152 4.90 9.14 3.78
CA GLU A 152 4.25 7.83 3.61
C GLU A 152 2.74 8.01 3.49
N ARG A 153 2.14 7.40 2.46
CA ARG A 153 0.70 7.47 2.20
C ARG A 153 -0.08 6.33 2.85
N GLN A 154 -1.34 6.61 3.20
CA GLN A 154 -2.35 5.62 3.59
C GLN A 154 -1.85 4.62 4.66
N ILE A 155 -1.31 5.16 5.76
CA ILE A 155 -0.55 4.40 6.73
C ILE A 155 -1.17 4.44 8.12
N ALA A 156 -0.95 3.39 8.91
CA ALA A 156 -1.38 3.37 10.29
C ALA A 156 -0.27 3.86 11.22
N VAL A 157 -0.57 4.83 12.05
CA VAL A 157 0.34 5.37 13.08
C VAL A 157 -0.21 5.12 14.48
N ARG A 158 0.63 5.24 15.50
CA ARG A 158 0.25 5.06 16.90
C ARG A 158 0.50 6.30 17.73
N ASP A 159 -0.44 6.61 18.60
CA ASP A 159 -0.29 7.59 19.67
C ASP A 159 -0.64 6.92 20.99
N GLY A 160 0.38 6.55 21.76
CA GLY A 160 0.23 5.64 22.90
C GLY A 160 -0.41 4.31 22.51
N ARG A 161 -1.57 4.00 23.10
CA ARG A 161 -2.33 2.77 22.82
C ARG A 161 -3.28 2.89 21.63
N ALA A 162 -3.60 4.11 21.20
CA ALA A 162 -4.50 4.36 20.09
C ALA A 162 -3.78 4.20 18.73
N ARG A 163 -4.53 3.73 17.73
CA ARG A 163 -4.07 3.55 16.35
C ARG A 163 -4.90 4.42 15.43
N TYR A 164 -4.24 5.18 14.58
CA TYR A 164 -4.86 6.11 13.63
C TYR A 164 -4.49 5.70 12.22
N ARG A 165 -5.43 5.80 11.28
CA ARG A 165 -5.09 5.79 9.85
C ARG A 165 -4.94 7.21 9.38
N VAL A 166 -3.82 7.46 8.70
CA VAL A 166 -3.48 8.79 8.18
C VAL A 166 -3.20 8.72 6.69
N ASP A 167 -3.69 9.72 5.95
CA ASP A 167 -3.48 9.80 4.51
C ASP A 167 -2.02 10.13 4.19
N PHE A 168 -1.37 10.97 5.00
CA PHE A 168 0.06 11.21 4.95
C PHE A 168 0.71 11.20 6.34
N TRP A 169 1.87 10.58 6.44
CA TRP A 169 2.74 10.61 7.60
C TRP A 169 4.15 11.05 7.19
N ILE A 170 4.70 12.02 7.94
CA ILE A 170 6.06 12.52 7.73
C ILE A 170 6.78 12.44 9.08
N PRO A 171 7.70 11.47 9.25
CA PRO A 171 8.45 11.34 10.49
C PRO A 171 9.54 12.41 10.58
N CYS A 172 9.63 13.09 11.71
CA CYS A 172 10.65 14.11 11.97
C CYS A 172 11.48 13.79 13.22
N ALA A 173 12.55 14.53 13.45
CA ALA A 173 13.49 14.28 14.55
C ALA A 173 12.87 14.46 15.94
N ARG A 174 12.01 15.48 16.12
CA ARG A 174 11.39 15.85 17.41
C ARG A 174 9.89 15.58 17.48
N GLY A 175 9.33 14.86 16.52
CA GLY A 175 7.90 14.58 16.43
C GLY A 175 7.53 14.09 15.04
N ASP A 176 6.24 13.92 14.80
CA ASP A 176 5.72 13.43 13.52
C ASP A 176 4.60 14.35 13.02
N ILE A 177 4.50 14.48 11.70
CA ILE A 177 3.38 15.17 11.04
C ILE A 177 2.40 14.10 10.54
N ALA A 178 1.12 14.27 10.84
CA ALA A 178 0.04 13.46 10.34
C ALA A 178 -0.95 14.34 9.59
N LEU A 179 -1.33 13.96 8.37
CA LEU A 179 -2.32 14.67 7.59
C LEU A 179 -3.45 13.74 7.17
N ASN A 180 -4.69 14.24 7.26
CA ASN A 180 -5.86 13.61 6.67
C ASN A 180 -6.54 14.56 5.69
N LEU A 181 -7.00 14.01 4.58
CA LEU A 181 -7.78 14.65 3.53
C LEU A 181 -9.28 14.51 3.83
N SER A 182 -9.63 14.57 5.10
CA SER A 182 -11.00 14.45 5.57
C SER A 182 -11.14 15.19 6.90
N ASN A 183 -12.28 15.83 7.07
CA ASN A 183 -12.61 16.50 8.31
C ASN A 183 -13.15 15.55 9.38
N THR A 184 -13.57 14.34 9.01
CA THR A 184 -14.25 13.38 9.92
C THR A 184 -13.28 12.43 10.62
N THR A 185 -12.13 12.13 10.01
CA THR A 185 -11.19 11.15 10.56
C THR A 185 -10.45 11.72 11.77
N GLU A 186 -10.36 10.98 12.86
CA GLU A 186 -9.52 11.37 14.00
C GLU A 186 -8.04 11.31 13.64
N LEU A 187 -7.27 12.25 14.19
CA LEU A 187 -5.82 12.30 14.07
C LEU A 187 -5.19 12.14 15.46
N PRO A 188 -3.92 11.71 15.52
CA PRO A 188 -3.13 11.72 16.75
C PRO A 188 -3.16 13.09 17.46
N LYS A 189 -3.26 13.09 18.80
CA LYS A 189 -3.44 14.31 19.62
C LYS A 189 -2.26 14.56 20.58
N GLY A 190 -1.34 13.62 20.70
CA GLY A 190 -0.19 13.68 21.60
C GLY A 190 0.76 14.82 21.26
N LYS A 191 1.50 15.32 22.27
CA LYS A 191 2.37 16.50 22.15
C LYS A 191 3.44 16.41 21.04
N LYS A 192 3.85 15.18 20.69
CA LYS A 192 4.83 14.88 19.63
C LYS A 192 4.23 14.93 18.22
N TRP A 193 2.91 15.04 18.09
CA TRP A 193 2.23 15.09 16.81
C TRP A 193 1.99 16.53 16.36
N ARG A 194 2.06 16.71 15.05
CA ARG A 194 1.48 17.86 14.36
C ARG A 194 0.46 17.32 13.37
N ALA A 195 -0.81 17.40 13.77
CA ALA A 195 -1.93 16.91 13.01
C ALA A 195 -2.54 18.02 12.14
N LEU A 196 -2.81 17.73 10.87
CA LEU A 196 -3.50 18.62 9.93
C LEU A 196 -4.65 17.91 9.24
N LYS A 197 -5.80 18.58 9.17
CA LYS A 197 -6.90 18.18 8.30
C LYS A 197 -6.92 19.11 7.11
N LEU A 198 -7.01 18.54 5.92
CA LEU A 198 -7.03 19.23 4.64
C LEU A 198 -8.34 18.88 3.95
N ASP A 199 -8.96 19.87 3.30
CA ASP A 199 -10.08 19.63 2.39
C ASP A 199 -9.51 19.17 1.04
N PRO A 200 -9.87 17.97 0.53
CA PRO A 200 -9.50 17.48 -0.80
C PRO A 200 -9.67 18.52 -1.91
N ARG A 201 -10.74 19.32 -1.84
CA ARG A 201 -11.09 20.32 -2.87
C ARG A 201 -10.09 21.46 -2.94
N GLU A 202 -9.36 21.71 -1.85
CA GLU A 202 -8.38 22.78 -1.75
C GLU A 202 -6.96 22.33 -2.11
N ILE A 203 -6.70 21.01 -2.15
CA ILE A 203 -5.35 20.47 -2.29
C ILE A 203 -4.74 20.85 -3.64
N GLY A 204 -5.46 20.65 -4.75
CA GLY A 204 -4.95 20.95 -6.09
C GLY A 204 -4.60 22.43 -6.25
N LEU A 205 -5.50 23.33 -5.82
CA LEU A 205 -5.35 24.77 -5.95
C LEU A 205 -4.29 25.37 -5.02
N LYS A 206 -4.08 24.76 -3.84
CA LYS A 206 -3.20 25.29 -2.78
C LYS A 206 -2.00 24.39 -2.49
N SER A 207 -1.65 23.45 -3.37
CA SER A 207 -0.55 22.48 -3.17
C SER A 207 0.77 23.15 -2.78
N LYS A 208 1.13 24.26 -3.44
CA LYS A 208 2.31 25.08 -3.10
C LYS A 208 2.23 25.77 -1.73
N ALA A 209 1.04 26.13 -1.26
CA ALA A 209 0.87 26.71 0.06
C ALA A 209 0.98 25.63 1.15
N TRP A 210 0.36 24.47 0.91
CA TRP A 210 0.44 23.32 1.81
C TRP A 210 1.86 22.77 1.95
N THR A 211 2.57 22.58 0.85
CA THR A 211 3.98 22.16 0.86
C THR A 211 4.86 23.12 1.66
N ARG A 212 4.73 24.44 1.47
CA ARG A 212 5.45 25.44 2.27
C ARG A 212 5.12 25.35 3.77
N LYS A 213 3.85 25.16 4.13
CA LYS A 213 3.42 24.97 5.52
C LYS A 213 4.04 23.70 6.12
N ILE A 214 4.01 22.60 5.39
CA ILE A 214 4.61 21.32 5.80
C ILE A 214 6.12 21.45 5.96
N GLN A 215 6.83 22.09 5.03
CA GLN A 215 8.27 22.36 5.16
C GLN A 215 8.60 23.17 6.40
N LYS A 216 7.80 24.20 6.73
CA LYS A 216 7.97 24.96 7.97
C LYS A 216 7.85 24.06 9.19
N MET A 217 6.84 23.19 9.24
CA MET A 217 6.64 22.25 10.35
C MET A 217 7.77 21.22 10.45
N ILE A 218 8.27 20.70 9.33
CA ILE A 218 9.44 19.82 9.28
C ILE A 218 10.65 20.50 9.92
N ARG A 219 10.93 21.77 9.56
CA ARG A 219 12.04 22.54 10.16
C ARG A 219 11.88 22.72 11.66
N GLU A 220 10.69 23.09 12.12
CA GLU A 220 10.37 23.23 13.54
C GLU A 220 10.56 21.90 14.32
N LEU A 221 10.24 20.77 13.69
CA LEU A 221 10.43 19.44 14.25
C LEU A 221 11.85 18.87 14.05
N GLY A 222 12.81 19.67 13.56
CA GLY A 222 14.22 19.28 13.46
C GLY A 222 14.56 18.41 12.25
N GLY A 223 13.80 18.53 11.16
CA GLY A 223 14.03 17.83 9.90
C GLY A 223 13.43 16.42 9.85
N GLU A 224 13.34 15.87 8.64
CA GLU A 224 12.82 14.52 8.39
C GLU A 224 13.75 13.45 8.99
N LYS A 225 13.17 12.47 9.70
CA LYS A 225 13.94 11.40 10.32
C LYS A 225 13.19 10.08 10.33
N TYR A 226 13.52 9.25 9.34
CA TYR A 226 13.12 7.85 9.23
C TYR A 226 14.09 6.99 10.05
N SER A 227 14.04 7.03 11.38
CA SER A 227 14.73 6.00 12.17
C SER A 227 14.06 4.62 11.93
N ASP A 228 14.64 3.52 12.41
CA ASP A 228 14.08 2.14 12.39
C ASP A 228 12.75 1.98 13.16
N ARG A 229 11.77 2.85 12.92
CA ARG A 229 10.47 2.84 13.55
C ARG A 229 9.66 1.74 12.88
N LYS A 230 9.37 0.67 13.64
CA LYS A 230 8.34 -0.29 13.23
C LYS A 230 7.00 0.43 13.19
N ILE A 231 6.45 0.55 12.00
CA ILE A 231 5.09 1.04 11.79
C ILE A 231 4.11 -0.09 12.11
N ALA A 232 2.94 0.28 12.64
CA ALA A 232 1.98 -0.63 13.25
C ALA A 232 1.19 -1.51 12.27
#